data_AF-A0A8T0A309-F1
#
_entry.id   AF-A0A8T0A309-F1
#
_cell.length_a   1.000
_cell.length_b   1.000
_cell.length_c   1.000
_cell.angle_alpha   90.00
_cell.angle_beta   90.00
_cell.angle_gamma   90.00
#
_symmetry.space_group_name_H-M   'P 1'
#
loop_
_entity.id
_entity.type
_entity.pdbx_description
1 polymer ?
#
loop_
_entity_poly.entity_id
_entity_poly.type
_entity_poly.pdbx_seq_one_letter_code
_entity_poly.pdbx_strand_id
1 'polypeptide(L)'
;MVILNDENMENVDRNENLPVSIEAEIPRLSKAEENCHGLKPIEIIGETWCCETIYFLVKLEDGTSALLLPCDVVKNKYPELYENYRKE
;
A
#
# COMPACT_ATOMS: atom_id res chain seq x y z
N MET A 1 -53.33 33.19 2.57
CA MET A 1 -53.28 32.26 3.72
C MET A 1 -51.98 32.54 4.46
N VAL A 2 -52.10 32.80 5.77
CA VAL A 2 -51.17 32.63 6.90
C VAL A 2 -49.65 32.80 6.65
N ILE A 3 -49.15 33.96 7.09
CA ILE A 3 -48.06 34.24 8.06
C ILE A 3 -46.93 33.19 8.26
N LEU A 4 -45.71 33.71 8.04
CA LEU A 4 -44.33 33.48 8.54
C LEU A 4 -44.04 32.43 9.64
N ASN A 5 -42.84 31.84 9.55
CA ASN A 5 -41.94 31.75 10.72
C ASN A 5 -40.47 31.87 10.32
N ASP A 6 -39.80 32.85 10.94
CA ASP A 6 -38.37 33.09 10.98
C ASP A 6 -37.86 32.45 12.27
N GLU A 7 -37.13 31.34 12.18
CA GLU A 7 -36.37 30.74 13.29
C GLU A 7 -35.30 29.84 12.65
N ASN A 8 -34.08 30.31 12.53
CA ASN A 8 -33.07 30.05 13.55
C ASN A 8 -31.68 30.43 13.00
N MET A 9 -31.06 31.39 13.68
CA MET A 9 -29.62 31.62 13.62
C MET A 9 -28.90 30.35 14.08
N GLU A 10 -28.14 29.71 13.21
CA GLU A 10 -26.89 29.10 13.64
C GLU A 10 -25.77 29.64 12.77
N ASN A 11 -25.05 30.58 13.39
CA ASN A 11 -23.86 31.21 12.90
C ASN A 11 -22.69 30.27 13.23
N VAL A 12 -22.17 29.55 12.23
CA VAL A 12 -20.86 28.89 12.34
C VAL A 12 -20.00 29.37 11.19
N ASP A 13 -19.33 30.49 11.47
CA ASP A 13 -18.10 30.89 10.83
C ASP A 13 -17.05 29.80 11.13
N ARG A 14 -16.88 28.84 10.22
CA ARG A 14 -15.72 27.93 10.19
C ARG A 14 -14.94 28.21 8.92
N ASN A 15 -14.35 29.39 8.86
CA ASN A 15 -13.11 29.59 8.14
C ASN A 15 -11.96 28.91 8.93
N GLU A 16 -11.94 27.58 8.99
CA GLU A 16 -10.68 26.87 9.26
C GLU A 16 -9.91 26.79 7.95
N ASN A 17 -9.19 27.87 7.68
CA ASN A 17 -7.86 27.82 7.10
C ASN A 17 -7.18 26.56 7.64
N LEU A 18 -7.03 25.51 6.83
CA LEU A 18 -6.16 24.38 7.15
C LEU A 18 -4.72 24.87 6.94
N PRO A 19 -3.91 25.14 7.99
CA PRO A 19 -2.49 25.36 7.81
C PRO A 19 -1.83 24.00 8.07
N VAL A 20 -1.81 23.14 7.06
CA VAL A 20 -1.02 21.91 7.10
C VAL A 20 -0.05 21.92 5.92
N SER A 21 0.94 22.81 6.03
CA SER A 21 2.26 22.50 5.52
C SER A 21 2.89 21.48 6.47
N ILE A 22 2.51 20.21 6.32
CA ILE A 22 3.29 19.13 6.91
C ILE A 22 4.52 18.98 6.02
N GLU A 23 5.58 19.71 6.38
CA GLU A 23 6.93 19.25 6.05
C GLU A 23 7.15 17.97 6.85
N ALA A 24 6.76 16.84 6.25
CA ALA A 24 7.21 15.54 6.72
C ALA A 24 8.73 15.51 6.49
N GLU A 25 9.50 15.90 7.50
CA GLU A 25 10.91 15.58 7.56
C GLU A 25 11.02 14.06 7.48
N ILE A 26 11.33 13.56 6.29
CA ILE A 26 11.60 12.14 6.07
C ILE A 26 12.82 11.84 6.95
N PRO A 27 12.70 11.02 8.02
CA PRO A 27 13.87 10.62 8.78
C PRO A 27 14.83 9.99 7.77
N ARG A 28 16.03 10.59 7.64
CA ARG A 28 17.09 10.12 6.75
C ARG A 28 17.28 8.63 7.04
N LEU A 29 16.87 7.80 6.09
CA LEU A 29 17.10 6.37 6.05
C LEU A 29 18.60 6.14 6.13
N SER A 30 19.14 5.98 7.33
CA SER A 30 20.54 5.62 7.53
C SER A 30 20.69 4.42 8.46
N LYS A 31 19.57 3.81 8.87
CA LYS A 31 19.53 2.59 9.69
C LYS A 31 18.43 1.57 9.31
N ALA A 32 17.51 1.92 8.40
CA ALA A 32 16.50 0.97 7.94
C ALA A 32 17.01 0.02 6.84
N GLU A 33 18.08 0.40 6.12
CA GLU A 33 18.65 -0.41 5.03
C GLU A 33 19.38 -1.66 5.53
N GLU A 34 19.85 -1.70 6.78
CA GLU A 34 20.68 -2.82 7.29
C GLU A 34 19.86 -3.99 7.88
N ASN A 35 18.53 -3.84 7.99
CA ASN A 35 17.65 -4.87 8.61
C ASN A 35 16.62 -5.49 7.65
N CYS A 36 16.65 -5.16 6.36
CA CYS A 36 15.62 -5.58 5.38
C CYS A 36 16.11 -6.54 4.28
N HIS A 37 17.11 -7.37 4.55
CA HIS A 37 17.62 -8.36 3.59
C HIS A 37 17.60 -9.78 4.20
N GLY A 38 16.44 -10.45 4.25
CA GLY A 38 16.41 -11.85 4.73
C GLY A 38 15.05 -12.53 4.86
N LEU A 39 13.93 -11.81 4.73
CA LEU A 39 12.61 -12.43 4.86
C LEU A 39 12.31 -13.31 3.65
N LYS A 40 12.02 -14.59 3.91
CA LYS A 40 11.71 -15.57 2.86
C LYS A 40 10.31 -15.29 2.30
N PRO A 41 10.12 -15.33 0.97
CA PRO A 41 8.79 -15.35 0.40
C PRO A 41 8.09 -16.67 0.70
N ILE A 42 6.81 -16.60 1.06
CA ILE A 42 6.01 -17.76 1.48
C ILE A 42 4.82 -18.05 0.56
N GLU A 43 4.29 -17.05 -0.13
CA GLU A 43 3.06 -17.20 -0.92
C GLU A 43 2.95 -16.10 -1.98
N ILE A 44 2.46 -16.45 -3.17
CA ILE A 44 2.05 -15.46 -4.17
C ILE A 44 0.58 -15.13 -3.90
N ILE A 45 0.30 -13.87 -3.58
CA ILE A 45 -1.04 -13.38 -3.21
C ILE A 45 -1.71 -12.58 -4.33
N GLY A 46 -1.04 -12.42 -5.47
CA GLY A 46 -1.62 -11.81 -6.65
C GLY A 46 -0.61 -11.63 -7.78
N GLU A 47 -1.13 -11.22 -8.93
CA GLU A 47 -0.34 -10.89 -10.10
C GLU A 47 -0.80 -9.56 -10.72
N THR A 48 0.12 -8.87 -11.37
CA THR A 48 -0.16 -7.67 -12.16
C THR A 48 0.70 -7.66 -13.40
N TRP A 49 0.21 -7.02 -14.46
CA TRP A 49 0.93 -6.89 -15.71
C TRP A 49 1.37 -5.43 -15.91
N CYS A 50 2.67 -5.21 -16.05
CA CYS A 50 3.24 -3.88 -16.21
C CYS A 50 4.43 -3.93 -17.17
N CYS A 51 4.54 -2.96 -18.08
CA CYS A 51 5.66 -2.86 -19.04
C CYS A 51 5.96 -4.20 -19.74
N GLU A 52 4.92 -4.84 -20.29
CA GLU A 52 5.00 -6.12 -21.03
C GLU A 52 5.46 -7.33 -20.19
N THR A 53 5.66 -7.16 -18.87
CA THR A 53 6.15 -8.19 -17.95
C THR A 53 5.14 -8.46 -16.83
N ILE A 54 4.95 -9.73 -16.48
CA ILE A 54 4.11 -10.13 -15.34
C ILE A 54 4.91 -9.96 -14.05
N TYR A 55 4.31 -9.35 -13.05
CA TYR A 55 4.84 -9.25 -11.70
C TYR A 55 3.92 -9.96 -10.73
N PHE A 56 4.50 -10.70 -9.80
CA PHE A 56 3.79 -11.35 -8.71
C PHE A 56 3.95 -10.54 -7.44
N LEU A 57 2.84 -10.33 -6.74
CA LEU A 57 2.83 -9.83 -5.39
C LEU A 57 3.06 -11.02 -4.46
N VAL A 58 4.22 -11.05 -3.80
CA VAL A 58 4.69 -12.17 -3.00
C VAL A 58 4.73 -11.77 -1.53
N LYS A 59 3.95 -12.46 -0.70
CA LYS A 59 3.93 -12.29 0.75
C LYS A 59 5.18 -12.89 1.37
N LEU A 60 5.76 -12.18 2.33
CA LEU A 60 6.96 -12.59 3.05
C LEU A 60 6.62 -13.28 4.38
N GLU A 61 7.59 -13.98 4.97
CA GLU A 61 7.46 -14.78 6.20
C GLU A 61 7.02 -13.96 7.42
N ASP A 62 7.23 -12.63 7.45
CA ASP A 62 6.71 -11.76 8.51
C ASP A 62 5.17 -11.63 8.48
N GLY A 63 4.54 -12.02 7.37
CA GLY A 63 3.09 -12.06 7.21
C GLY A 63 2.42 -10.70 6.99
N THR A 64 3.14 -9.59 7.16
CA THR A 64 2.63 -8.22 6.97
C THR A 64 3.19 -7.52 5.74
N SER A 65 4.36 -7.96 5.27
CA SER A 65 5.05 -7.38 4.13
C SER A 65 4.83 -8.21 2.86
N ALA A 66 4.80 -7.52 1.73
CA ALA A 66 4.75 -8.13 0.41
C ALA A 66 5.70 -7.42 -0.55
N LEU A 67 6.25 -8.16 -1.51
CA LEU A 67 7.15 -7.65 -2.55
C LEU A 67 6.57 -7.92 -3.93
N LEU A 68 6.71 -6.96 -4.83
CA LEU A 68 6.50 -7.19 -6.25
C LEU A 68 7.78 -7.77 -6.86
N LEU A 69 7.69 -9.01 -7.34
CA LEU A 69 8.77 -9.70 -8.02
C LEU A 69 8.37 -10.01 -9.45
N PRO A 70 9.24 -9.75 -10.45
CA PRO A 70 8.95 -10.14 -11.82
C PRO A 70 8.83 -11.66 -11.94
N CYS A 71 7.96 -12.11 -12.83
CA CYS A 71 7.64 -13.51 -13.06
C CYS A 71 8.89 -14.38 -13.27
N ASP A 72 9.89 -13.89 -14.01
CA ASP A 72 11.15 -14.60 -14.23
C ASP A 72 11.93 -14.83 -12.94
N VAL A 73 11.92 -13.87 -12.01
CA VAL A 73 12.60 -14.02 -10.72
C VAL A 73 11.89 -15.06 -9.87
N VAL A 74 10.56 -15.04 -9.83
CA VAL A 74 9.78 -16.01 -9.06
C VAL A 74 9.96 -17.42 -9.64
N LYS A 75 9.86 -17.60 -10.96
CA LYS A 75 10.09 -18.90 -11.62
C LYS A 75 11.48 -19.47 -11.36
N ASN A 76 12.52 -18.64 -11.38
CA ASN A 76 13.90 -19.10 -11.24
C ASN A 76 14.32 -19.31 -9.78
N LYS A 77 13.90 -18.42 -8.86
CA LYS A 77 14.34 -18.48 -7.45
C LYS A 77 13.37 -19.20 -6.54
N TYR A 78 12.07 -19.19 -6.87
CA TYR A 78 10.99 -19.73 -6.05
C TYR A 78 10.02 -20.57 -6.90
N PRO A 79 10.51 -21.60 -7.61
CA PRO A 79 9.68 -22.40 -8.53
C PRO A 79 8.49 -23.06 -7.82
N GLU A 80 8.67 -23.50 -6.57
CA GLU A 80 7.61 -24.11 -5.77
C GLU A 80 6.45 -23.14 -5.48
N LEU A 81 6.74 -21.86 -5.22
CA LEU A 81 5.72 -20.83 -5.03
C LEU A 81 4.93 -20.60 -6.31
N TYR A 82 5.62 -20.56 -7.45
CA TYR A 82 5.00 -20.38 -8.75
C TYR A 82 4.12 -21.58 -9.14
N GLU A 83 4.59 -22.81 -8.91
CA GLU A 83 3.81 -24.01 -9.17
C GLU A 83 2.57 -24.13 -8.29
N ASN A 84 2.68 -23.75 -7.01
CA ASN A 84 1.53 -23.74 -6.11
C ASN A 84 0.48 -22.72 -6.55
N TYR A 85 0.89 -21.49 -6.88
CA TYR A 85 -0.02 -20.45 -7.37
C TYR A 85 -0.74 -20.84 -8.67
N ARG A 86 -0.08 -21.54 -9.60
CA ARG A 86 -0.67 -21.93 -10.89
C ARG A 86 -1.61 -23.15 -10.83
N LYS A 87 -1.61 -23.90 -9.73
CA LYS A 87 -2.47 -25.10 -9.57
C LYS A 87 -3.88 -24.78 -9.10
N GLU A 88 -4.12 -23.53 -8.69
CA GLU A 88 -5.42 -23.00 -8.27
C GLU A 88 -6.19 -22.41 -9.47
#